data_AF-A0A958GFU6-F1
#
_entry.id   AF-A0A958GFU6-F1
#
_cell.length_a   1.000
_cell.length_b   1.000
_cell.length_c   1.000
_cell.angle_alpha   90.00
_cell.angle_beta   90.00
_cell.angle_gamma   90.00
#
_symmetry.space_group_name_H-M   'P 1'
#
loop_
_entity.id
_entity.type
_entity.pdbx_description
1 polymer ?
#
loop_
_entity_poly.entity_id
_entity_poly.type
_entity_poly.pdbx_seq_one_letter_code
_entity_poly.pdbx_strand_id
1 'polypeptide(L)'
;MASDTLETIPFRDSVEELVSSRYDDNKRPESWDLRKPGKDVVRLKSGKIISLQSDGGQSPPKPGWVILLTDGNSTEGYHWTLYGIPKQ
;
A
#
# COMPACT_ATOMS: atom_id res chain seq x y z
N MET A 1 -21.82 9.10 8.23
CA MET A 1 -20.38 8.93 7.97
C MET A 1 -20.26 8.16 6.68
N ALA A 2 -19.85 8.82 5.59
CA ALA A 2 -19.73 8.14 4.30
C ALA A 2 -18.58 7.14 4.40
N SER A 3 -18.89 5.86 4.19
CA SER A 3 -17.88 4.84 3.93
C SER A 3 -17.25 5.21 2.59
N ASP A 4 -16.07 5.85 2.62
CA ASP A 4 -15.23 6.13 1.45
C ASP A 4 -14.65 4.79 0.95
N THR A 5 -15.53 3.92 0.51
CA THR A 5 -15.20 2.83 -0.41
C THR A 5 -14.82 3.53 -1.70
N LEU A 6 -13.61 3.30 -2.22
CA LEU A 6 -13.25 3.77 -3.55
C LEU A 6 -14.31 3.22 -4.51
N GLU A 7 -15.16 4.10 -5.05
CA GLU A 7 -16.43 3.74 -5.73
C GLU A 7 -16.23 2.76 -6.91
N THR A 8 -15.00 2.57 -7.36
CA THR A 8 -14.65 1.63 -8.42
C THR A 8 -13.37 0.87 -8.06
N ILE A 9 -13.56 -0.37 -7.59
CA ILE A 9 -12.52 -1.38 -7.57
C ILE A 9 -12.74 -2.27 -8.81
N PRO A 10 -11.72 -2.50 -9.66
CA PRO A 10 -10.30 -2.24 -9.43
C PRO A 10 -9.88 -0.78 -9.63
N PHE A 11 -8.95 -0.32 -8.77
CA PHE A 11 -8.39 1.04 -8.79
C PHE A 11 -6.88 1.00 -9.00
N ARG A 12 -6.33 1.89 -9.83
CA ARG A 12 -4.89 1.96 -10.13
C ARG A 12 -4.36 3.38 -9.99
N ASP A 13 -3.28 3.54 -9.23
CA ASP A 13 -2.58 4.82 -9.09
C ASP A 13 -1.11 4.59 -8.68
N SER A 14 -0.31 5.66 -8.72
CA SER A 14 1.08 5.65 -8.28
C SER A 14 1.22 6.18 -6.86
N VAL A 15 2.13 5.59 -6.08
CA VAL A 15 2.55 6.08 -4.78
C VAL A 15 3.33 7.38 -4.96
N GLU A 16 2.89 8.43 -4.29
CA GLU A 16 3.65 9.67 -4.14
C GLU A 16 4.59 9.56 -2.93
N GLU A 17 4.06 9.10 -1.80
CA GLU A 17 4.77 9.06 -0.52
C GLU A 17 4.31 7.84 0.30
N LEU A 18 5.24 7.24 1.03
CA LEU A 18 4.95 6.29 2.10
C LEU A 18 4.81 7.07 3.41
N VAL A 19 3.57 7.18 3.90
CA VAL A 19 3.22 7.96 5.10
C VAL A 19 3.56 7.17 6.37
N SER A 20 3.28 5.87 6.38
CA SER A 20 3.60 4.98 7.48
C SER A 20 3.85 3.58 6.97
N SER A 21 4.76 2.84 7.60
CA SER A 21 4.98 1.43 7.31
C SER A 21 4.68 0.56 8.52
N ARG A 22 4.38 -0.71 8.25
CA ARG A 22 4.35 -1.75 9.27
C ARG A 22 5.74 -2.09 9.83
N TYR A 23 6.81 -1.78 9.09
CA TYR A 23 8.19 -1.97 9.55
C TYR A 23 8.81 -0.65 9.98
N ASP A 24 9.68 -0.74 10.98
CA ASP A 24 10.52 0.38 11.39
C ASP A 24 11.46 0.79 10.24
N ASP A 25 11.80 2.07 10.16
CA ASP A 25 12.63 2.66 9.10
C ASP A 25 12.13 2.43 7.65
N ASN A 26 10.85 2.08 7.47
CA ASN A 26 10.24 1.82 6.16
C ASN A 26 10.95 0.73 5.34
N LYS A 27 11.61 -0.23 6.01
CA LYS A 27 12.39 -1.29 5.35
C LYS A 27 11.88 -2.67 5.75
N ARG A 28 11.65 -3.52 4.74
CA ARG A 28 11.39 -4.94 4.97
C ARG A 28 12.65 -5.61 5.54
N PRO A 29 12.56 -6.32 6.67
CA PRO A 29 13.68 -7.10 7.20
C PRO A 29 14.18 -8.14 6.20
N GLU A 30 15.50 -8.38 6.20
CA GLU A 30 16.11 -9.42 5.39
C GLU A 30 15.67 -10.80 5.86
N SER A 31 15.72 -11.04 7.18
CA SER A 31 15.22 -12.26 7.82
C SER A 31 13.71 -12.42 7.59
N TRP A 32 13.31 -13.62 7.17
CA TRP A 32 11.90 -13.99 7.01
C TRP A 32 11.16 -14.05 8.34
N ASP A 33 11.82 -14.47 9.43
CA ASP A 33 11.20 -14.63 10.74
C ASP A 33 10.78 -13.29 11.36
N LEU A 34 11.36 -12.19 10.90
CA LEU A 34 11.03 -10.83 11.33
C LEU A 34 9.96 -10.17 10.46
N ARG A 35 9.53 -10.83 9.38
CA ARG A 35 8.48 -10.30 8.51
C ARG A 35 7.13 -10.51 9.16
N LYS A 36 6.32 -9.46 9.15
CA LYS A 36 5.01 -9.46 9.81
C LYS A 36 3.93 -8.90 8.88
N PRO A 37 2.69 -9.44 8.98
CA PRO A 37 1.55 -8.81 8.36
C PRO A 37 1.29 -7.45 9.00
N GLY A 38 0.58 -6.58 8.29
CA GLY A 38 0.24 -5.27 8.78
C GLY A 38 -0.27 -4.35 7.69
N LYS A 39 -0.23 -3.04 7.98
CA LYS A 39 -0.71 -2.01 7.08
C LYS A 39 0.43 -1.06 6.75
N ASP A 40 0.55 -0.71 5.48
CA ASP A 40 1.33 0.44 5.04
C ASP A 40 0.34 1.54 4.61
N VAL A 41 0.60 2.78 4.99
CA VAL A 41 -0.24 3.93 4.62
C VAL A 41 0.52 4.74 3.59
N VAL A 42 -0.10 5.00 2.46
CA VAL A 42 0.51 5.75 1.35
C VAL A 42 -0.36 6.94 0.96
N ARG A 43 0.32 8.00 0.51
CA ARG A 43 -0.28 9.06 -0.29
C ARG A 43 -0.06 8.72 -1.75
N LEU A 44 -1.13 8.78 -2.53
CA LEU A 44 -1.10 8.54 -3.97
C LEU A 44 -0.96 9.85 -4.73
N LYS A 45 -0.53 9.78 -6.00
CA LYS A 45 -0.43 10.96 -6.87
C LYS A 45 -1.75 11.68 -7.10
N SER A 46 -2.88 11.00 -6.96
CA SER A 46 -4.21 11.65 -6.94
C SER A 46 -4.49 12.48 -5.68
N GLY A 47 -3.59 12.48 -4.69
CA GLY A 47 -3.75 13.14 -3.39
C GLY A 47 -4.47 12.29 -2.34
N LYS A 48 -4.97 11.11 -2.71
CA LYS A 48 -5.67 10.20 -1.79
C LYS A 48 -4.68 9.55 -0.82
N ILE A 49 -5.09 9.43 0.45
CA ILE A 49 -4.36 8.67 1.46
C ILE A 49 -5.10 7.37 1.70
N ILE A 50 -4.42 6.24 1.53
CA ILE A 50 -5.02 4.92 1.67
C ILE A 50 -4.15 3.99 2.51
N SER A 51 -4.80 3.03 3.16
CA SER A 51 -4.14 1.95 3.88
C SER A 51 -4.10 0.70 3.01
N LEU A 52 -2.92 0.09 2.90
CA LEU A 52 -2.63 -1.08 2.10
C LEU A 52 -2.35 -2.26 3.03
N GLN A 53 -3.15 -3.33 2.91
CA GLN A 53 -2.98 -4.52 3.73
C GLN A 53 -1.90 -5.43 3.14
N SER A 54 -0.93 -5.83 3.95
CA SER A 54 0.14 -6.73 3.57
C SER A 54 0.17 -7.97 4.47
N ASP A 55 0.45 -9.11 3.86
CA ASP A 55 0.64 -10.40 4.54
C ASP A 55 2.06 -10.58 5.10
N GLY A 56 2.95 -9.58 4.93
CA GLY A 56 4.35 -9.66 5.33
C GLY A 56 5.30 -9.99 4.17
N GLY A 57 4.80 -10.57 3.08
CA GLY A 57 5.58 -10.95 1.91
C GLY A 57 5.97 -9.76 1.04
N GLN A 58 5.12 -8.74 0.93
CA GLN A 58 5.39 -7.56 0.11
C GLN A 58 6.44 -6.63 0.77
N SER A 59 7.19 -5.85 0.00
CA SER A 59 7.98 -4.75 0.60
C SER A 59 7.09 -3.54 0.86
N PRO A 60 7.41 -2.67 1.84
CA PRO A 60 6.75 -1.36 1.96
C PRO A 60 6.76 -0.63 0.61
N PRO A 61 5.62 -0.05 0.20
CA PRO A 61 5.53 0.71 -1.04
C PRO A 61 6.53 1.86 -1.09
N LYS A 62 7.10 2.14 -2.27
CA LYS A 62 8.02 3.28 -2.47
C LYS A 62 7.43 4.31 -3.43
N PRO A 63 7.84 5.59 -3.33
CA PRO A 63 7.50 6.60 -4.31
C PRO A 63 7.72 6.13 -5.75
N GLY A 64 6.74 6.40 -6.61
CA GLY A 64 6.70 6.02 -8.03
C GLY A 64 6.18 4.61 -8.31
N TRP A 65 6.00 3.74 -7.30
CA TRP A 65 5.41 2.42 -7.50
C TRP A 65 3.95 2.53 -7.91
N VAL A 66 3.52 1.71 -8.85
CA VAL A 66 2.11 1.65 -9.25
C VAL A 66 1.43 0.51 -8.50
N ILE A 67 0.34 0.84 -7.81
CA ILE A 67 -0.47 -0.11 -7.05
C ILE A 67 -1.79 -0.37 -7.78
N LEU A 68 -2.23 -1.62 -7.75
CA LEU A 68 -3.57 -2.02 -8.18
C LEU A 68 -4.32 -2.51 -6.94
N LEU A 69 -5.45 -1.87 -6.63
CA LEU A 69 -6.35 -2.29 -5.57
C LEU A 69 -7.40 -3.23 -6.16
N THR A 70 -7.66 -4.34 -5.48
CA THR A 70 -8.54 -5.41 -5.98
C THR A 70 -9.79 -5.60 -5.14
N ASP A 71 -9.80 -5.12 -3.90
CA ASP A 71 -10.92 -5.16 -2.94
C ASP A 71 -10.52 -4.35 -1.67
N GLY A 72 -11.38 -4.41 -0.64
CA GLY A 72 -11.17 -3.78 0.66
C GLY A 72 -11.81 -2.40 0.79
N ASN A 73 -11.52 -1.72 1.89
CA ASN A 73 -12.15 -0.44 2.26
C ASN A 73 -11.22 0.44 3.12
N SER A 74 -11.63 1.67 3.37
CA SER A 74 -10.84 2.66 4.11
C SER A 74 -10.64 2.32 5.59
N THR A 75 -11.50 1.49 6.19
CA THR A 75 -11.42 1.08 7.60
C THR A 75 -10.44 -0.09 7.78
N GLU A 76 -10.60 -1.13 6.96
CA GLU A 76 -9.85 -2.38 7.08
C GLU A 76 -8.53 -2.34 6.28
N GLY A 77 -8.43 -1.46 5.29
CA GLY A 77 -7.37 -1.43 4.30
C GLY A 77 -7.81 -2.08 2.99
N TYR A 78 -7.08 -1.78 1.92
CA TYR A 78 -7.30 -2.36 0.60
C TYR A 78 -6.31 -3.49 0.36
N HIS A 79 -6.76 -4.62 -0.21
CA HIS A 79 -5.79 -5.56 -0.79
C HIS A 79 -5.28 -4.99 -2.10
N TRP A 80 -4.01 -5.27 -2.36
CA TRP A 80 -3.28 -4.59 -3.40
C TRP A 80 -2.19 -5.50 -3.96
N THR A 81 -1.88 -5.26 -5.23
CA THR A 81 -0.76 -5.89 -5.93
C THR A 81 0.13 -4.82 -6.54
N LEU A 82 1.43 -5.09 -6.55
CA LEU A 82 2.43 -4.25 -7.20
C LEU A 82 2.42 -4.46 -8.71
N TYR A 83 2.20 -3.39 -9.48
CA TYR A 83 2.29 -3.39 -10.94
C TYR A 83 3.45 -2.52 -11.41
N GLY A 84 4.67 -3.05 -11.27
CA GLY A 84 5.87 -2.46 -11.83
C GLY A 84 6.61 -1.55 -10.85
N ILE A 85 7.92 -1.80 -10.74
CA ILE A 85 8.88 -0.85 -10.20
C ILE A 85 9.11 0.17 -11.33
N PRO A 86 8.88 1.47 -11.13
CA PRO A 86 9.22 2.46 -12.15
C PRO A 86 10.70 2.28 -12.51
N LYS A 87 10.99 2.16 -13.80
CA LYS A 87 12.39 2.26 -14.26
C LYS A 87 12.88 3.65 -13.87
N GLN A 88 14.01 3.67 -13.16
CA GLN A 88 14.76 4.87 -12.85
C GLN A 88 15.12 5.63 -14.13
#